data_AF-A0A8K0JM59-F1
#
_entry.id   AF-A0A8K0JM59-F1
#
_cell.length_a   1.000
_cell.length_b   1.000
_cell.length_c   1.000
_cell.angle_alpha   90.00
_cell.angle_beta   90.00
_cell.angle_gamma   90.00
#
_symmetry.space_group_name_H-M   'P 1'
#
loop_
_entity.id
_entity.type
_entity.pdbx_description
1 polymer ?
#
loop_
_entity_poly.entity_id
_entity_poly.type
_entity_poly.pdbx_seq_one_letter_code
_entity_poly.pdbx_strand_id
1 'polypeptide(L)'
;MSEKKSTIDDFTVLLKQTVEAKRLSGGKVQEIVQTGVKFLKDDLTLLTTLYKTHKSLPPRSSAKISSLYILDSLCRGVYKLKDKDKNKDGDGKTAGLARGFLSKVEGILEGWARDMCEGWSEGREKMIKILDIWTKSQTFSPAALARVQGIIDQTALTGTSNTAATGTSTGVSSANNGLQSTTPPGSPPNAKTVGRENGVVAMDGPAAGATRGTGEYPSRSLSFLLLLSVRVPVDLAQVVRVGPG
;
A
#
# COMPACT_ATOMS: atom_id res chain seq x y z
N MET A 1 -17.24 36.68 -9.27
CA MET A 1 -17.33 35.22 -9.05
C MET A 1 -16.88 34.95 -7.62
N SER A 2 -17.79 34.52 -6.74
CA SER A 2 -17.45 34.21 -5.35
C SER A 2 -16.64 32.92 -5.31
N GLU A 3 -15.37 33.00 -4.93
CA GLU A 3 -14.52 31.84 -4.72
C GLU A 3 -15.04 31.09 -3.48
N LYS A 4 -15.67 29.93 -3.70
CA LYS A 4 -16.19 29.10 -2.61
C LYS A 4 -14.99 28.49 -1.88
N LYS A 5 -14.66 29.03 -0.70
CA LYS A 5 -13.62 28.46 0.17
C LYS A 5 -14.05 27.04 0.54
N SER A 6 -13.35 26.04 0.03
CA SER A 6 -13.58 24.64 0.42
C SER A 6 -13.33 24.48 1.92
N THR A 7 -14.24 23.78 2.60
CA THR A 7 -14.12 23.46 4.02
C THR A 7 -13.49 22.08 4.22
N ILE A 8 -13.03 21.80 5.43
CA ILE A 8 -12.50 20.46 5.77
C ILE A 8 -13.59 19.38 5.69
N ASP A 9 -14.86 19.76 5.90
CA ASP A 9 -16.01 18.87 5.76
C ASP A 9 -16.23 18.50 4.29
N ASP A 10 -16.13 19.47 3.38
CA ASP A 10 -16.17 19.21 1.93
C ASP A 10 -15.06 18.23 1.51
N PHE A 11 -13.85 18.44 2.02
CA PHE A 11 -12.73 17.51 1.80
C PHE A 11 -13.04 16.10 2.34
N THR A 12 -13.62 16.01 3.53
CA THR A 12 -13.97 14.72 4.17
C THR A 12 -15.02 13.97 3.37
N VAL A 13 -16.05 14.67 2.88
CA VAL A 13 -17.08 14.10 2.01
C VAL A 13 -16.46 13.60 0.71
N LEU A 14 -15.64 14.42 0.05
CA LEU A 14 -14.95 14.05 -1.19
C LEU A 14 -14.03 12.83 -1.00
N LEU A 15 -13.29 12.80 0.12
CA LEU A 15 -12.42 11.69 0.49
C LEU A 15 -13.23 10.40 0.63
N LYS A 16 -14.30 10.39 1.45
CA LYS A 16 -15.17 9.23 1.66
C LYS A 16 -15.77 8.71 0.36
N GLN A 17 -16.36 9.61 -0.43
CA GLN A 17 -16.93 9.25 -1.73
C GLN A 17 -15.89 8.63 -2.68
N THR A 18 -14.63 9.06 -2.59
CA THR A 18 -13.58 8.56 -3.48
C THR A 18 -13.00 7.23 -3.02
N VAL A 19 -12.87 6.99 -1.71
CA VAL A 19 -12.39 5.70 -1.18
C VAL A 19 -13.42 4.59 -1.30
N GLU A 20 -14.71 4.90 -1.14
CA GLU A 20 -15.82 3.93 -1.23
C GLU A 20 -16.31 3.71 -2.67
N ALA A 21 -15.83 4.52 -3.62
CA ALA A 21 -16.19 4.34 -5.02
C ALA A 21 -15.76 2.96 -5.54
N LYS A 22 -16.60 2.35 -6.39
CA LYS A 22 -16.30 1.08 -7.06
C LYS A 22 -14.94 1.08 -7.79
N ARG A 23 -14.50 2.24 -8.26
CA ARG A 23 -13.21 2.44 -8.94
C ARG A 23 -12.63 3.79 -8.53
N LEU A 24 -11.33 3.81 -8.28
CA LEU A 24 -10.59 5.04 -8.05
C LEU A 24 -10.48 5.83 -9.37
N SER A 25 -10.94 7.09 -9.36
CA SER A 25 -10.84 7.99 -10.51
C SER A 25 -9.62 8.88 -10.37
N GLY A 26 -8.74 8.89 -11.39
CA GLY A 26 -7.55 9.74 -11.39
C GLY A 26 -7.88 11.23 -11.21
N GLY A 27 -8.95 11.72 -11.84
CA GLY A 27 -9.41 13.10 -11.70
C GLY A 27 -9.85 13.44 -10.27
N LYS A 28 -10.63 12.57 -9.62
CA LYS A 28 -11.05 12.77 -8.22
C LYS A 28 -9.86 12.70 -7.26
N VAL A 29 -8.90 11.81 -7.51
CA VAL A 29 -7.66 11.76 -6.72
C VAL A 29 -6.89 13.06 -6.85
N GLN A 30 -6.74 13.61 -8.06
CA GLN A 30 -6.10 14.90 -8.27
C GLN A 30 -6.86 16.05 -7.58
N GLU A 31 -8.19 16.05 -7.63
CA GLU A 31 -9.04 17.02 -6.92
C GLU A 31 -8.83 16.95 -5.39
N ILE A 32 -8.76 15.74 -4.82
CA ILE A 32 -8.43 15.53 -3.41
C ILE A 32 -7.03 16.07 -3.09
N VAL A 33 -6.04 15.81 -3.94
CA VAL A 33 -4.67 16.30 -3.72
C VAL A 33 -4.64 17.83 -3.75
N GLN A 34 -5.26 18.45 -4.74
CA GLN A 34 -5.34 19.91 -4.86
C GLN A 34 -6.06 20.55 -3.68
N THR A 35 -7.15 19.93 -3.23
CA THR A 35 -7.92 20.38 -2.07
C THR A 35 -7.12 20.20 -0.78
N GLY A 36 -6.49 19.04 -0.58
CA GLY A 36 -5.68 18.72 0.59
C GLY A 36 -4.47 19.64 0.76
N VAL A 37 -3.79 20.00 -0.34
CA VAL A 37 -2.67 20.95 -0.31
C VAL A 37 -3.08 22.33 0.25
N LYS A 38 -4.33 22.76 0.05
CA LYS A 38 -4.85 24.03 0.61
C LYS A 38 -4.97 23.99 2.13
N PHE A 39 -5.07 22.80 2.72
CA PHE A 39 -5.19 22.58 4.17
C PHE A 39 -3.85 22.30 4.86
N LEU A 40 -2.71 22.53 4.21
CA LEU A 40 -1.39 22.36 4.84
C LEU A 40 -1.13 23.31 6.03
N LYS A 41 -1.92 24.38 6.18
CA LYS A 41 -1.88 25.22 7.40
C LYS A 41 -2.49 24.51 8.60
N ASP A 42 -3.51 23.68 8.37
CA ASP A 42 -4.21 22.88 9.37
C ASP A 42 -3.87 21.38 9.17
N ASP A 43 -2.58 21.11 9.00
CA ASP A 43 -2.04 19.83 8.56
C ASP A 43 -2.41 18.65 9.48
N LEU A 44 -2.49 18.89 10.79
CA LEU A 44 -2.92 17.90 11.77
C LEU A 44 -4.38 17.49 11.57
N THR A 45 -5.27 18.44 11.26
CA THR A 45 -6.68 18.16 11.00
C THR A 45 -6.81 17.34 9.73
N LEU A 46 -6.10 17.73 8.66
CA LEU A 46 -6.05 16.98 7.40
C LEU A 46 -5.55 15.54 7.63
N LEU A 47 -4.44 15.37 8.35
CA LEU A 47 -3.85 14.08 8.63
C LEU A 47 -4.76 13.19 9.49
N THR A 48 -5.39 13.78 10.50
CA THR A 48 -6.34 13.10 11.38
C THR A 48 -7.57 12.63 10.59
N THR A 49 -8.10 13.45 9.69
CA THR A 49 -9.21 13.07 8.81
C THR A 49 -8.85 11.91 7.91
N LEU A 50 -7.66 11.95 7.27
CA LEU A 50 -7.16 10.86 6.43
C LEU A 50 -7.02 9.56 7.22
N TYR A 51 -6.36 9.63 8.38
CA TYR A 51 -6.09 8.46 9.21
C TYR A 51 -7.38 7.87 9.80
N LYS A 52 -8.28 8.70 10.35
CA LYS A 52 -9.59 8.25 10.85
C LYS A 52 -10.42 7.62 9.75
N THR A 53 -10.48 8.24 8.56
CA THR A 53 -11.20 7.67 7.42
C THR A 53 -10.61 6.32 7.05
N HIS A 54 -9.29 6.21 6.93
CA HIS A 54 -8.62 4.94 6.67
C HIS A 54 -9.00 3.88 7.71
N LYS A 55 -8.94 4.20 9.01
CA LYS A 55 -9.26 3.27 10.11
C LYS A 55 -10.74 2.89 10.16
N SER A 56 -11.66 3.75 9.72
CA SER A 56 -13.10 3.44 9.70
C SER A 56 -13.52 2.55 8.52
N LEU A 57 -12.68 2.39 7.50
CA LEU A 57 -13.01 1.57 6.34
C LEU A 57 -13.06 0.08 6.70
N PRO A 58 -13.90 -0.72 6.00
CA PRO A 58 -13.94 -2.17 6.21
C PRO A 58 -12.54 -2.78 6.08
N PRO A 59 -12.13 -3.66 7.01
CA PRO A 59 -10.82 -4.29 6.95
C PRO A 59 -10.71 -5.12 5.67
N ARG A 60 -9.50 -5.20 5.11
CA ARG A 60 -9.19 -6.08 3.97
C ARG A 60 -10.06 -5.83 2.73
N SER A 61 -10.38 -4.56 2.48
CA SER A 61 -11.26 -4.13 1.39
C SER A 61 -10.52 -3.32 0.32
N SER A 62 -11.09 -3.24 -0.88
CA SER A 62 -10.59 -2.36 -1.94
C SER A 62 -10.57 -0.89 -1.50
N ALA A 63 -11.47 -0.47 -0.61
CA ALA A 63 -11.50 0.89 -0.08
C ALA A 63 -10.23 1.21 0.75
N LYS A 64 -9.70 0.23 1.51
CA LYS A 64 -8.41 0.38 2.21
C LYS A 64 -7.28 0.63 1.22
N ILE A 65 -7.24 -0.12 0.13
CA ILE A 65 -6.26 0.10 -0.95
C ILE A 65 -6.43 1.49 -1.59
N SER A 66 -7.67 1.90 -1.88
CA SER A 66 -7.98 3.24 -2.40
C SER A 66 -7.47 4.34 -1.47
N SER A 67 -7.68 4.21 -0.16
CA SER A 67 -7.20 5.19 0.83
C SER A 67 -5.66 5.28 0.86
N LEU A 68 -4.96 4.15 0.70
CA LEU A 68 -3.49 4.13 0.59
C LEU A 68 -3.02 4.90 -0.64
N TYR A 69 -3.64 4.71 -1.81
CA TYR A 69 -3.27 5.43 -3.03
C TYR A 69 -3.55 6.92 -2.97
N ILE A 70 -4.60 7.33 -2.25
CA ILE A 70 -4.88 8.75 -1.99
C ILE A 70 -3.81 9.35 -1.10
N LEU A 71 -3.42 8.66 -0.01
CA LEU A 71 -2.32 9.09 0.85
C LEU A 71 -1.02 9.24 0.05
N ASP A 72 -0.64 8.22 -0.73
CA ASP A 72 0.53 8.26 -1.61
C ASP A 72 0.51 9.45 -2.58
N SER A 73 -0.61 9.63 -3.28
CA SER A 73 -0.77 10.74 -4.23
C SER A 73 -0.68 12.10 -3.55
N LEU A 74 -1.28 12.25 -2.36
CA LEU A 74 -1.19 13.48 -1.58
C LEU A 74 0.23 13.76 -1.10
N CYS A 75 0.92 12.76 -0.53
CA CYS A 75 2.28 12.93 -0.04
C CYS A 75 3.24 13.34 -1.17
N ARG A 76 3.15 12.69 -2.34
CA ARG A 76 3.95 13.09 -3.52
C ARG A 76 3.54 14.46 -4.05
N GLY A 77 2.25 14.82 -3.99
CA GLY A 77 1.76 16.15 -4.34
C GLY A 77 2.36 17.23 -3.45
N VAL A 78 2.38 17.00 -2.14
CA VAL A 78 2.96 17.90 -1.13
C VAL A 78 4.49 17.94 -1.24
N TYR A 79 5.15 16.82 -1.51
CA TYR A 79 6.60 16.75 -1.69
C TYR A 79 7.09 17.68 -2.80
N LYS A 80 6.37 17.75 -3.93
CA LYS A 80 6.70 18.66 -5.04
C LYS A 80 6.67 20.15 -4.65
N LEU A 81 5.97 20.51 -3.57
CA LEU A 81 5.93 21.88 -3.06
C LEU A 81 7.20 22.26 -2.30
N LYS A 82 7.94 21.28 -1.80
CA LYS A 82 9.23 21.49 -1.12
C LYS A 82 10.32 21.95 -2.09
N ASP A 83 10.24 21.50 -3.34
CA ASP A 83 11.23 21.77 -4.39
C ASP A 83 10.83 22.94 -5.30
N LYS A 84 9.61 23.48 -5.15
CA LYS A 84 9.17 24.69 -5.87
C LYS A 84 9.93 25.90 -5.33
N ASP A 85 11.08 26.11 -5.96
CA ASP A 85 12.07 27.17 -5.92
C ASP A 85 11.97 28.27 -4.85
N LYS A 86 13.09 28.38 -4.13
CA LYS A 86 13.57 29.55 -3.37
C LYS A 86 13.80 30.81 -4.25
N ASN A 87 13.50 30.75 -5.55
CA ASN A 87 13.97 31.70 -6.57
C ASN A 87 12.84 32.46 -7.30
N LYS A 88 11.57 32.14 -7.03
CA LYS A 88 10.42 32.92 -7.49
C LYS A 88 9.47 33.09 -6.30
N ASP A 89 9.48 34.29 -5.74
CA ASP A 89 8.49 34.76 -4.77
C ASP A 89 8.45 34.04 -3.42
N GLY A 90 9.57 34.06 -2.68
CA GLY A 90 9.58 34.30 -1.22
C GLY A 90 8.77 33.41 -0.26
N ASP A 91 8.07 32.36 -0.69
CA ASP A 91 7.16 31.63 0.20
C ASP A 91 7.79 30.34 0.75
N GLY A 92 8.93 30.51 1.41
CA GLY A 92 9.53 29.45 2.24
C GLY A 92 8.57 28.89 3.31
N LYS A 93 7.44 29.59 3.57
CA LYS A 93 6.36 29.11 4.43
C LYS A 93 5.68 27.88 3.85
N THR A 94 5.35 27.85 2.56
CA THR A 94 4.70 26.67 1.94
C THR A 94 5.62 25.45 1.95
N ALA A 95 6.91 25.63 1.64
CA ALA A 95 7.90 24.54 1.75
C ALA A 95 8.06 24.04 3.21
N GLY A 96 8.03 24.97 4.19
CA GLY A 96 8.04 24.65 5.61
C GLY A 96 6.81 23.84 6.05
N LEU A 97 5.62 24.25 5.64
CA LEU A 97 4.36 23.54 5.89
C LEU A 97 4.34 22.16 5.24
N ALA A 98 4.79 22.05 3.98
CA ALA A 98 4.91 20.78 3.27
C ALA A 98 5.85 19.81 4.00
N ARG A 99 7.02 20.28 4.45
CA ARG A 99 7.96 19.49 5.24
C ARG A 99 7.36 19.07 6.59
N GLY A 100 6.64 19.97 7.25
CA GLY A 100 5.94 19.70 8.52
C GLY A 100 4.89 18.60 8.37
N PHE A 101 4.04 18.70 7.35
CA PHE A 101 3.03 17.68 7.03
C PHE A 101 3.67 16.31 6.76
N LEU A 102 4.69 16.25 5.89
CA LEU A 102 5.37 14.99 5.58
C LEU A 102 6.01 14.36 6.82
N SER A 103 6.62 15.18 7.69
CA SER A 103 7.20 14.69 8.96
C SER A 103 6.13 14.09 9.89
N LYS A 104 4.93 14.67 9.92
CA LYS A 104 3.80 14.12 10.68
C LYS A 104 3.25 12.84 10.06
N VAL A 105 3.22 12.75 8.72
CA VAL A 105 2.86 11.51 8.01
C VAL A 105 3.82 10.39 8.40
N GLU A 106 5.15 10.63 8.43
CA GLU A 106 6.13 9.63 8.86
C GLU A 106 5.81 9.04 10.25
N GLY A 107 5.30 9.86 11.17
CA GLY A 107 4.89 9.42 12.51
C GLY A 107 3.70 8.47 12.53
N ILE A 108 2.87 8.42 11.49
CA ILE A 108 1.69 7.54 11.42
C ILE A 108 1.87 6.36 10.43
N LEU A 109 2.92 6.36 9.61
CA LEU A 109 3.12 5.36 8.57
C LEU A 109 3.22 3.93 9.12
N GLU A 110 3.84 3.74 10.29
CA GLU A 110 3.95 2.41 10.91
C GLU A 110 2.58 1.86 11.31
N GLY A 111 1.72 2.70 11.88
CA GLY A 111 0.34 2.32 12.21
C GLY A 111 -0.50 2.05 10.96
N TRP A 112 -0.27 2.80 9.88
CA TRP A 112 -0.91 2.57 8.58
C TRP A 112 -0.45 1.24 7.95
N ALA A 113 0.85 0.97 7.97
CA ALA A 113 1.43 -0.25 7.41
C ALA A 113 0.95 -1.49 8.16
N ARG A 114 0.92 -1.44 9.51
CA ARG A 114 0.38 -2.52 10.33
C ARG A 114 -1.06 -2.86 9.94
N ASP A 115 -1.91 -1.83 9.86
CA ASP A 115 -3.33 -1.99 9.49
C ASP A 115 -3.52 -2.58 8.07
N MET A 116 -2.65 -2.22 7.13
CA MET A 116 -2.68 -2.76 5.76
C MET A 116 -2.13 -4.18 5.64
N CYS A 117 -1.18 -4.59 6.49
CA CYS A 117 -0.41 -5.83 6.29
C CYS A 117 -0.83 -6.97 7.23
N GLU A 118 -1.52 -6.66 8.33
CA GLU A 118 -1.97 -7.64 9.32
C GLU A 118 -3.04 -8.57 8.73
N GLY A 119 -2.71 -9.87 8.63
CA GLY A 119 -3.63 -10.89 8.13
C GLY A 119 -4.13 -10.69 6.69
N TRP A 120 -3.43 -9.86 5.88
CA TRP A 120 -3.88 -9.50 4.53
C TRP A 120 -2.72 -9.39 3.53
N SER A 121 -2.57 -10.42 2.71
CA SER A 121 -1.51 -10.51 1.69
C SER A 121 -1.64 -9.44 0.60
N GLU A 122 -2.85 -9.23 0.06
CA GLU A 122 -3.06 -8.24 -1.00
C GLU A 122 -2.74 -6.83 -0.51
N GLY A 123 -3.16 -6.46 0.70
CA GLY A 123 -2.83 -5.18 1.32
C GLY A 123 -1.33 -4.99 1.49
N ARG A 124 -0.64 -6.04 1.95
CA ARG A 124 0.82 -6.07 2.07
C ARG A 124 1.53 -5.85 0.74
N GLU A 125 1.12 -6.54 -0.33
CA GLU A 125 1.70 -6.35 -1.66
C GLU A 125 1.56 -4.91 -2.16
N LYS A 126 0.42 -4.26 -1.91
CA LYS A 126 0.23 -2.85 -2.28
C LYS A 126 1.10 -1.93 -1.42
N MET A 127 1.20 -2.20 -0.12
CA MET A 127 2.04 -1.44 0.79
C MET A 127 3.52 -1.51 0.37
N ILE A 128 4.04 -2.69 0.02
CA ILE A 128 5.40 -2.88 -0.50
C ILE A 128 5.62 -2.06 -1.77
N LYS A 129 4.67 -2.07 -2.70
CA LYS A 129 4.76 -1.27 -3.95
C LYS A 129 4.79 0.23 -3.68
N ILE A 130 3.97 0.71 -2.76
CA ILE A 130 3.97 2.11 -2.36
C ILE A 130 5.28 2.47 -1.65
N LEU A 131 5.81 1.59 -0.82
CA LEU A 131 7.10 1.80 -0.15
C LEU A 131 8.26 1.91 -1.16
N ASP A 132 8.26 1.07 -2.20
CA ASP A 132 9.23 1.16 -3.31
C ASP A 132 9.12 2.51 -4.06
N ILE A 133 7.89 2.97 -4.32
CA ILE A 133 7.65 4.30 -4.93
C ILE A 133 8.19 5.42 -4.04
N TRP A 134 7.96 5.38 -2.72
CA TRP A 134 8.46 6.39 -1.79
C TRP A 134 9.97 6.37 -1.66
N THR A 135 10.58 5.19 -1.73
CA THR A 135 12.04 5.01 -1.74
C THR A 135 12.65 5.62 -2.99
N LYS A 136 12.12 5.28 -4.17
CA LYS A 136 12.59 5.81 -5.47
C LYS A 136 12.38 7.32 -5.60
N SER A 137 11.28 7.83 -5.07
CA SER A 137 10.93 9.26 -5.15
C SER A 137 11.58 10.10 -4.03
N GLN A 138 12.26 9.45 -3.07
CA GLN A 138 12.80 10.08 -1.86
C GLN A 138 11.77 10.93 -1.09
N THR A 139 10.51 10.50 -1.08
CA THR A 139 9.39 11.26 -0.47
C THR A 139 9.57 11.42 1.04
N PHE A 140 10.11 10.38 1.69
CA PHE A 140 10.29 10.28 3.13
C PHE A 140 11.75 9.94 3.47
N SER A 141 12.12 10.14 4.74
CA SER A 141 13.45 9.79 5.22
C SER A 141 13.71 8.27 5.11
N PRO A 142 14.94 7.84 4.75
CA PRO A 142 15.27 6.41 4.68
C PRO A 142 15.03 5.68 6.00
N ALA A 143 15.24 6.36 7.13
CA ALA A 143 14.98 5.82 8.46
C ALA A 143 13.50 5.51 8.69
N ALA A 144 12.58 6.38 8.24
CA ALA A 144 11.14 6.12 8.33
C ALA A 144 10.72 4.94 7.45
N LEU A 145 11.23 4.88 6.21
CA LEU A 145 10.95 3.79 5.28
C LEU A 145 11.46 2.45 5.81
N ALA A 146 12.64 2.42 6.45
CA ALA A 146 13.19 1.21 7.07
C ALA A 146 12.31 0.69 8.23
N ARG A 147 11.75 1.58 9.07
CA ARG A 147 10.81 1.18 10.13
C ARG A 147 9.53 0.57 9.55
N VAL A 148 8.99 1.17 8.49
CA VAL A 148 7.81 0.64 7.79
C VAL A 148 8.11 -0.73 7.18
N GLN A 149 9.27 -0.92 6.56
CA GLN A 149 9.70 -2.23 6.05
C GLN A 149 9.75 -3.28 7.18
N GLY A 150 10.30 -2.93 8.35
CA GLY A 150 10.32 -3.81 9.52
C GLY A 150 8.92 -4.24 9.98
N ILE A 151 7.92 -3.34 9.90
CA ILE A 151 6.51 -3.68 10.20
C ILE A 151 5.94 -4.65 9.15
N ILE A 152 6.24 -4.44 7.87
CA ILE A 152 5.81 -5.33 6.79
C ILE A 152 6.37 -6.74 7.02
N ASP A 153 7.65 -6.84 7.37
CA ASP A 153 8.32 -8.13 7.62
C ASP A 153 7.77 -8.81 8.88
N GLN A 154 7.57 -8.05 9.97
CA GLN A 154 6.99 -8.56 11.21
C GLN A 154 5.58 -9.13 10.99
N THR A 155 4.72 -8.40 10.27
CA THR A 155 3.35 -8.85 9.97
C THR A 155 3.30 -10.05 9.02
N ALA A 156 4.35 -10.31 8.24
CA ALA A 156 4.48 -11.52 7.44
C ALA A 156 4.72 -12.75 8.33
N LEU A 157 5.54 -12.62 9.37
CA LEU A 157 5.88 -13.71 10.30
C LEU A 157 4.69 -14.11 11.21
N THR A 158 3.94 -13.12 11.69
CA THR A 158 2.76 -13.36 12.55
C THR A 158 1.60 -14.05 11.79
N GLY A 159 1.54 -13.92 10.46
CA GLY A 159 0.51 -14.56 9.64
C GLY A 159 0.64 -16.08 9.48
N THR A 160 1.78 -16.67 9.88
CA THR A 160 2.07 -18.10 9.71
C THR A 160 1.96 -18.90 11.02
N SER A 161 1.72 -18.24 12.15
CA SER A 161 1.65 -18.88 13.47
C SER A 161 0.20 -18.90 13.97
N ASN A 162 -0.63 -19.79 13.40
CA ASN A 162 -1.87 -20.25 14.04
C ASN A 162 -2.16 -21.70 13.66
N THR A 163 -1.31 -22.61 14.14
CA THR A 163 -1.70 -23.98 14.48
C THR A 163 -0.83 -24.44 15.65
N ALA A 164 -1.49 -24.93 16.70
CA ALA A 164 -0.96 -25.43 17.98
C ALA A 164 -0.73 -24.39 19.10
N ALA A 165 -1.74 -24.22 19.95
CA ALA A 165 -1.61 -24.43 21.41
C ALA A 165 -2.99 -24.29 22.10
N THR A 166 -3.84 -25.32 21.95
CA THR A 166 -4.83 -25.67 22.96
C THR A 166 -4.19 -26.74 23.82
N GLY A 167 -4.02 -26.50 25.11
CA GLY A 167 -3.42 -27.47 26.01
C GLY A 167 -3.16 -26.93 27.41
N THR A 168 -4.23 -26.78 28.19
CA THR A 168 -4.21 -26.70 29.64
C THR A 168 -3.53 -27.96 30.22
N SER A 169 -2.47 -27.83 31.01
CA SER A 169 -2.26 -28.62 32.25
C SER A 169 -0.93 -28.34 32.95
N THR A 170 -1.07 -28.40 34.28
CA THR A 170 -0.17 -28.39 35.43
C THR A 170 0.95 -29.44 35.38
N GLY A 171 2.11 -29.16 36.03
CA GLY A 171 3.14 -30.13 36.44
C GLY A 171 4.56 -29.55 36.27
N VAL A 172 5.29 -29.12 37.31
CA VAL A 172 6.02 -29.88 38.36
C VAL A 172 6.93 -31.00 37.80
N SER A 173 8.23 -30.70 37.88
CA SER A 173 9.44 -31.53 37.98
C SER A 173 9.37 -33.05 37.77
N SER A 174 10.26 -33.57 36.92
CA SER A 174 11.29 -34.56 37.32
C SER A 174 12.21 -34.96 36.18
N ALA A 175 13.50 -35.02 36.51
CA ALA A 175 14.57 -35.59 35.71
C ALA A 175 14.48 -37.13 35.70
N ASN A 176 14.83 -37.79 34.58
CA ASN A 176 15.63 -39.01 34.65
C ASN A 176 16.36 -39.37 33.35
N ASN A 177 17.53 -39.95 33.57
CA ASN A 177 18.55 -40.52 32.69
C ASN A 177 18.06 -41.68 31.81
N GLY A 178 18.77 -42.00 30.72
CA GLY A 178 18.72 -43.35 30.14
C GLY A 178 19.19 -43.52 28.69
N LEU A 179 20.40 -44.05 28.53
CA LEU A 179 21.03 -44.54 27.30
C LEU A 179 20.22 -45.68 26.62
N GLN A 180 20.31 -45.82 25.28
CA GLN A 180 20.92 -46.98 24.58
C GLN A 180 20.59 -47.08 23.08
N SER A 181 21.56 -47.68 22.38
CA SER A 181 21.74 -47.95 20.94
C SER A 181 20.93 -49.16 20.44
N THR A 182 20.73 -49.30 19.12
CA THR A 182 21.26 -50.39 18.26
C THR A 182 20.49 -50.52 16.95
N THR A 183 21.19 -50.36 15.82
CA THR A 183 20.75 -50.63 14.44
C THR A 183 20.89 -52.12 14.09
N PRO A 184 20.05 -52.67 13.18
CA PRO A 184 20.56 -53.65 12.21
C PRO A 184 19.97 -53.51 10.77
N PRO A 185 20.50 -54.28 9.77
CA PRO A 185 20.63 -53.89 8.37
C PRO A 185 19.73 -54.66 7.38
N GLY A 186 19.66 -54.21 6.12
CA GLY A 186 19.15 -55.01 5.00
C GLY A 186 19.34 -54.33 3.63
N SER A 187 20.04 -54.99 2.71
CA SER A 187 20.20 -54.64 1.28
C SER A 187 19.65 -55.78 0.37
N PRO A 188 19.84 -55.75 -0.96
CA PRO A 188 18.90 -55.47 -2.07
C PRO A 188 18.45 -56.78 -2.80
N PRO A 189 17.77 -56.84 -4.00
CA PRO A 189 18.34 -56.46 -5.32
C PRO A 189 17.35 -56.11 -6.49
N ASN A 190 17.94 -55.59 -7.59
CA ASN A 190 17.63 -55.72 -9.05
C ASN A 190 16.20 -55.62 -9.62
N ALA A 191 16.04 -54.81 -10.69
CA ALA A 191 15.94 -55.34 -12.07
C ALA A 191 15.86 -54.23 -13.15
N LYS A 192 16.46 -54.54 -14.30
CA LYS A 192 16.58 -53.79 -15.58
C LYS A 192 15.25 -53.77 -16.37
N THR A 193 15.11 -52.84 -17.33
CA THR A 193 14.50 -52.95 -18.70
C THR A 193 14.36 -51.50 -19.25
N VAL A 194 15.08 -50.96 -20.24
CA VAL A 194 15.32 -51.24 -21.68
C VAL A 194 14.11 -51.02 -22.61
N GLY A 195 14.28 -50.16 -23.63
CA GLY A 195 13.47 -50.02 -24.87
C GLY A 195 12.61 -48.74 -24.90
N ARG A 196 12.82 -47.68 -25.71
CA ARG A 196 13.19 -47.44 -27.14
C ARG A 196 12.01 -47.58 -28.12
N GLU A 197 11.90 -46.60 -29.03
CA GLU A 197 11.14 -46.50 -30.31
C GLU A 197 9.81 -45.68 -30.31
N ASN A 198 9.76 -44.52 -31.00
CA ASN A 198 9.33 -44.25 -32.41
C ASN A 198 7.91 -44.76 -32.70
N GLY A 199 6.94 -44.07 -33.28
CA GLY A 199 6.78 -42.76 -33.92
C GLY A 199 5.41 -42.72 -34.64
N VAL A 200 5.07 -41.54 -35.18
CA VAL A 200 4.15 -41.21 -36.32
C VAL A 200 2.61 -41.39 -36.24
N VAL A 201 1.96 -40.36 -36.84
CA VAL A 201 0.61 -40.21 -37.47
C VAL A 201 -0.66 -40.32 -36.60
N ALA A 202 -1.78 -39.62 -36.80
CA ALA A 202 -2.23 -38.47 -37.61
C ALA A 202 -3.72 -38.20 -37.22
N MET A 203 -4.29 -37.11 -37.76
CA MET A 203 -5.74 -36.85 -37.98
C MET A 203 -6.62 -36.27 -36.85
N ASP A 204 -6.89 -34.97 -37.01
CA ASP A 204 -8.20 -34.35 -37.31
C ASP A 204 -9.45 -34.65 -36.45
N GLY A 205 -10.03 -33.57 -35.90
CA GLY A 205 -11.48 -33.38 -35.93
C GLY A 205 -12.22 -33.29 -34.58
N PRO A 206 -13.30 -32.49 -34.48
CA PRO A 206 -13.58 -31.66 -33.30
C PRO A 206 -14.82 -32.10 -32.51
N ALA A 207 -14.90 -31.74 -31.22
CA ALA A 207 -16.19 -31.61 -30.51
C ALA A 207 -16.09 -30.75 -29.25
N ALA A 208 -17.12 -29.93 -29.08
CA ALA A 208 -17.34 -28.96 -28.02
C ALA A 208 -17.32 -29.56 -26.61
N GLY A 209 -16.71 -28.83 -25.67
CA GLY A 209 -16.78 -29.12 -24.24
C GLY A 209 -16.73 -27.81 -23.45
N ALA A 210 -17.87 -27.42 -22.91
CA ALA A 210 -18.02 -26.27 -22.04
C ALA A 210 -17.25 -26.48 -20.73
N THR A 211 -16.20 -25.68 -20.49
CA THR A 211 -15.53 -25.61 -19.19
C THR A 211 -15.78 -24.24 -18.55
N ARG A 212 -16.44 -24.30 -17.39
CA ARG A 212 -16.53 -23.23 -16.39
C ARG A 212 -15.12 -22.75 -16.04
N GLY A 213 -14.79 -21.53 -16.47
CA GLY A 213 -13.56 -20.83 -16.12
C GLY A 213 -13.72 -20.04 -14.83
N THR A 214 -12.97 -20.46 -13.84
CA THR A 214 -12.61 -19.79 -12.60
C THR A 214 -12.36 -18.29 -12.77
N GLY A 215 -12.86 -17.49 -11.82
CA GLY A 215 -12.62 -16.05 -11.73
C GLY A 215 -11.15 -15.71 -11.53
N GLU A 216 -10.45 -15.55 -12.63
CA GLU A 216 -9.12 -14.96 -12.71
C GLU A 216 -9.29 -13.44 -12.59
N TYR A 217 -8.93 -12.87 -11.44
CA TYR A 217 -8.88 -11.42 -11.29
C TYR A 217 -7.74 -10.90 -12.16
N PRO A 218 -8.00 -10.05 -13.17
CA PRO A 218 -6.93 -9.49 -13.97
C PRO A 218 -6.05 -8.65 -13.06
N SER A 219 -4.78 -9.02 -13.02
CA SER A 219 -3.67 -8.19 -12.54
C SER A 219 -3.73 -6.86 -13.29
N ARG A 220 -4.46 -5.90 -12.73
CA ARG A 220 -4.65 -4.58 -13.32
C ARG A 220 -3.37 -3.76 -13.14
N SER A 221 -2.50 -3.96 -14.13
CA SER A 221 -1.74 -2.95 -14.88
C SER A 221 -1.24 -1.75 -14.06
N LEU A 222 0.08 -1.75 -13.86
CA LEU A 222 0.91 -0.63 -13.42
C LEU A 222 0.72 0.67 -14.26
N SER A 223 -0.02 0.62 -15.38
CA SER A 223 -0.28 1.78 -16.23
C SER A 223 -1.09 2.89 -15.54
N PHE A 224 -1.89 2.58 -14.50
CA PHE A 224 -2.57 3.62 -13.73
C PHE A 224 -1.64 4.36 -12.74
N LEU A 225 -0.52 3.73 -12.34
CA LEU A 225 0.47 4.34 -11.43
C LEU A 225 1.43 5.28 -12.17
N LEU A 226 1.63 5.09 -13.48
CA LEU A 226 2.44 5.99 -14.33
C LEU A 226 1.62 7.13 -14.95
N LEU A 227 0.32 6.96 -15.21
CA LEU A 227 -0.49 8.04 -15.81
C LEU A 227 -0.79 9.22 -14.87
N LEU A 228 -0.70 9.05 -13.54
CA LEU A 228 -0.79 10.17 -12.60
C LEU A 228 0.48 11.06 -12.61
N SER A 229 1.53 10.68 -13.36
CA SER A 229 2.74 11.49 -13.56
C SER A 229 2.67 12.47 -14.74
N VAL A 230 1.57 12.51 -15.52
CA VAL A 230 1.47 13.47 -16.63
C VAL A 230 0.75 14.75 -16.20
N ARG A 231 1.59 15.78 -16.00
CA ARG A 231 1.32 17.22 -16.19
C ARG A 231 0.21 17.83 -15.31
N VAL A 232 0.64 18.39 -14.18
CA VAL A 232 -0.14 19.44 -13.50
C VAL A 232 0.37 20.80 -14.00
N PRO A 233 -0.31 21.49 -14.93
CA PRO A 233 -0.13 22.93 -15.05
C PRO A 233 -0.88 23.57 -13.87
N VAL A 234 -0.19 23.82 -12.76
CA VAL A 234 -0.69 24.74 -11.74
C VAL A 234 -0.33 26.14 -12.20
N ASP A 235 -1.22 26.76 -12.98
CA ASP A 235 -1.23 28.20 -13.16
C ASP A 235 -1.93 28.80 -11.94
N LEU A 236 -1.14 29.20 -10.95
CA LEU A 236 -1.61 29.84 -9.73
C LEU A 236 -0.96 31.22 -9.62
N ALA A 237 -1.18 32.05 -10.64
CA ALA A 237 -0.66 33.41 -10.71
C ALA A 237 -1.68 34.50 -10.31
N GLN A 238 -2.78 34.19 -9.61
CA GLN A 238 -3.86 35.19 -9.38
C GLN A 238 -4.38 35.37 -7.95
N VAL A 239 -3.72 34.84 -6.91
CA VAL A 239 -4.09 35.18 -5.52
C VAL A 239 -2.86 35.72 -4.79
N VAL A 240 -2.62 37.02 -4.96
CA VAL A 240 -2.33 38.02 -3.91
C VAL A 240 -2.04 39.34 -4.63
N ARG A 241 -3.10 40.13 -4.87
CA ARG A 241 -2.99 41.60 -4.96
C ARG A 241 -3.96 42.17 -3.94
N VAL A 242 -3.54 42.17 -2.68
CA VAL A 242 -4.11 43.07 -1.67
C VAL A 242 -3.49 44.42 -1.96
N GLY A 243 -4.25 45.32 -2.58
CA GLY A 243 -3.84 46.71 -2.74
C GLY A 243 -3.88 47.44 -1.39
N PRO A 244 -2.97 48.38 -1.11
CA PRO A 244 -3.15 49.36 -0.07
C PRO A 244 -3.75 50.66 -0.65
N GLY A 245 -4.65 51.29 0.09
CA GLY A 245 -5.15 52.65 -0.17
C GLY A 245 -6.55 52.69 -0.75
#